data_AF-A0A7X6W0U1-F1
#
_entry.id   AF-A0A7X6W0U1-F1
#
_cell.length_a   1.000
_cell.length_b   1.000
_cell.length_c   1.000
_cell.angle_alpha   90.00
_cell.angle_beta   90.00
_cell.angle_gamma   90.00
#
_symmetry.space_group_name_H-M   'P 1'
#
loop_
_entity.id
_entity.type
_entity.pdbx_description
1 polymer ?
#
loop_
_entity_poly.entity_id
_entity_poly.type
_entity_poly.pdbx_seq_one_letter_code
_entity_poly.pdbx_strand_id
1 'polypeptide(L)'
;MHALRNAPAAQAFRERDHSRRVADLAEAVATAMRLPEKEVATIRLAGLLHDVGNIGLSDDILLKPGPLTEAEFGRIREHVDRSARDFRALDALRPAISIVRHHHERMDGSGYPEGLRGKEIPLGARVVAAADAYVMMTANLPWRAAKSHEDAIAELQEEAGAHLDEEVVQQLISVLRARGKSA
;
A
#
# COMPACT_ATOMS: atom_id res chain seq x y z
N MET A 1 -17.21 22.25 -23.96
CA MET A 1 -17.42 21.26 -25.05
C MET A 1 -16.95 19.91 -24.56
N HIS A 2 -17.88 18.95 -24.47
CA HIS A 2 -17.73 17.50 -24.26
C HIS A 2 -16.81 17.02 -23.12
N ALA A 3 -17.40 16.46 -22.06
CA ALA A 3 -17.53 15.00 -21.84
C ALA A 3 -16.22 14.42 -21.25
N LEU A 4 -16.19 13.75 -20.10
CA LEU A 4 -17.05 12.66 -19.70
C LEU A 4 -17.27 12.66 -18.18
N ARG A 5 -18.55 12.65 -17.82
CA ARG A 5 -19.07 12.00 -16.63
C ARG A 5 -18.68 10.53 -16.74
N ASN A 6 -17.80 10.04 -15.86
CA ASN A 6 -17.59 8.62 -15.51
C ASN A 6 -16.64 8.52 -14.31
N ALA A 7 -17.03 9.12 -13.18
CA ALA A 7 -16.34 8.98 -11.91
C ALA A 7 -16.22 7.51 -11.40
N PRO A 8 -17.19 6.58 -11.66
CA PRO A 8 -17.07 5.22 -11.13
C PRO A 8 -16.00 4.37 -11.83
N ALA A 9 -15.84 4.53 -13.15
CA ALA A 9 -14.90 3.73 -13.94
C ALA A 9 -13.44 4.18 -13.79
N ALA A 10 -13.21 5.50 -13.63
CA ALA A 10 -11.87 6.04 -13.41
C ALA A 10 -11.31 5.68 -12.01
N GLN A 11 -12.17 5.41 -11.05
CA GLN A 11 -11.80 5.08 -9.67
C GLN A 11 -11.55 3.58 -9.48
N ALA A 12 -12.42 2.70 -9.99
CA ALA A 12 -12.15 1.26 -10.04
C ALA A 12 -10.93 0.92 -10.92
N PHE A 13 -10.64 1.72 -11.94
CA PHE A 13 -9.41 1.59 -12.73
C PHE A 13 -8.17 2.07 -11.95
N ARG A 14 -8.29 3.15 -11.16
CA ARG A 14 -7.20 3.59 -10.26
C ARG A 14 -6.90 2.59 -9.16
N GLU A 15 -7.90 2.02 -8.48
CA GLU A 15 -7.69 1.02 -7.42
C GLU A 15 -7.07 -0.27 -7.98
N ARG A 16 -7.50 -0.72 -9.17
CA ARG A 16 -6.94 -1.91 -9.81
C ARG A 16 -5.51 -1.70 -10.31
N ASP A 17 -5.24 -0.55 -10.93
CA ASP A 17 -3.88 -0.20 -11.37
C ASP A 17 -2.96 0.03 -10.17
N HIS A 18 -3.45 0.70 -9.12
CA HIS A 18 -2.77 0.89 -7.85
C HIS A 18 -2.39 -0.45 -7.21
N SER A 19 -3.38 -1.29 -6.91
CA SER A 19 -3.17 -2.58 -6.25
C SER A 19 -2.25 -3.48 -7.07
N ARG A 20 -2.32 -3.41 -8.40
CA ARG A 20 -1.41 -4.14 -9.28
C ARG A 20 0.02 -3.64 -9.18
N ARG A 21 0.23 -2.32 -9.23
CA ARG A 21 1.57 -1.70 -9.09
C ARG A 21 2.18 -1.97 -7.72
N VAL A 22 1.37 -1.91 -6.65
CA VAL A 22 1.79 -2.27 -5.29
C VAL A 22 2.21 -3.74 -5.24
N ALA A 23 1.38 -4.64 -5.75
CA ALA A 23 1.68 -6.07 -5.79
C ALA A 23 2.97 -6.40 -6.57
N ASP A 24 3.15 -5.78 -7.75
CA ASP A 24 4.30 -6.01 -8.63
C ASP A 24 5.62 -5.43 -8.06
N LEU A 25 5.55 -4.38 -7.24
CA LEU A 25 6.69 -3.88 -6.48
C LEU A 25 6.96 -4.75 -5.25
N ALA A 26 5.94 -5.10 -4.48
CA ALA A 26 6.06 -5.94 -3.30
C ALA A 26 6.65 -7.33 -3.64
N GLU A 27 6.23 -7.93 -4.75
CA GLU A 27 6.80 -9.18 -5.29
C GLU A 27 8.30 -9.04 -5.60
N ALA A 28 8.69 -7.96 -6.27
CA ALA A 28 10.08 -7.74 -6.63
C ALA A 28 10.97 -7.45 -5.41
N VAL A 29 10.46 -6.72 -4.42
CA VAL A 29 11.16 -6.50 -3.14
C VAL A 29 11.33 -7.81 -2.39
N ALA A 30 10.25 -8.59 -2.22
CA ALA A 30 10.31 -9.89 -1.56
C ALA A 30 11.29 -10.86 -2.26
N THR A 31 11.33 -10.82 -3.59
CA THR A 31 12.28 -11.60 -4.39
C THR A 31 13.72 -11.13 -4.18
N ALA A 32 13.96 -9.81 -4.16
CA ALA A 32 15.28 -9.23 -3.90
C ALA A 32 15.80 -9.57 -2.49
N MET A 33 14.89 -9.65 -1.52
CA MET A 33 15.13 -10.14 -0.15
C MET A 33 15.38 -11.65 -0.06
N ARG A 34 15.27 -12.40 -1.17
CA ARG A 34 15.47 -13.85 -1.26
C ARG A 34 14.51 -14.64 -0.37
N LEU A 35 13.28 -14.16 -0.22
CA LEU A 35 12.24 -14.89 0.50
C LEU A 35 11.82 -16.16 -0.26
N PRO A 36 11.33 -17.20 0.43
CA PRO A 36 10.78 -18.39 -0.22
C PRO A 36 9.67 -18.02 -1.21
N GLU A 37 9.58 -18.71 -2.36
CA GLU A 37 8.58 -18.42 -3.41
C GLU A 37 7.14 -18.36 -2.88
N LYS A 38 6.80 -19.21 -1.92
CA LYS A 38 5.49 -19.21 -1.26
C LYS A 38 5.22 -17.91 -0.48
N GLU A 39 6.24 -17.36 0.18
CA GLU A 39 6.13 -16.07 0.88
C GLU A 39 6.04 -14.91 -0.11
N VAL A 40 6.84 -14.93 -1.18
CA VAL A 40 6.76 -13.96 -2.28
C VAL A 40 5.35 -13.91 -2.86
N ALA A 41 4.77 -15.07 -3.19
CA ALA A 41 3.40 -15.18 -3.69
C ALA A 41 2.36 -14.67 -2.69
N THR A 42 2.57 -14.92 -1.39
CA THR A 42 1.68 -14.44 -0.32
C THR A 42 1.73 -12.91 -0.19
N ILE A 43 2.93 -12.31 -0.24
CA ILE A 43 3.13 -10.86 -0.18
C ILE A 43 2.52 -10.18 -1.40
N ARG A 44 2.77 -10.74 -2.59
CA ARG A 44 2.17 -10.26 -3.83
C ARG A 44 0.64 -10.27 -3.76
N LEU A 45 0.06 -11.38 -3.27
CA LEU A 45 -1.38 -11.52 -3.11
C LEU A 45 -1.93 -10.49 -2.11
N ALA A 46 -1.23 -10.25 -1.00
CA ALA A 46 -1.62 -9.22 -0.06
C ALA A 46 -1.59 -7.82 -0.69
N GLY A 47 -0.59 -7.50 -1.51
CA GLY A 47 -0.55 -6.24 -2.28
C GLY A 47 -1.74 -6.06 -3.22
N LEU A 48 -2.27 -7.14 -3.80
CA LEU A 48 -3.48 -7.07 -4.63
C LEU A 48 -4.77 -6.81 -3.83
N LEU A 49 -4.77 -7.18 -2.54
CA LEU A 49 -5.98 -7.26 -1.72
C LEU A 49 -6.05 -6.20 -0.62
N HIS A 50 -4.97 -5.43 -0.38
CA HIS A 50 -4.81 -4.57 0.78
C HIS A 50 -5.99 -3.59 0.97
N ASP A 51 -6.43 -2.98 -0.12
CA ASP A 51 -7.47 -1.95 -0.13
C ASP A 51 -8.90 -2.43 -0.46
N VAL A 52 -9.15 -3.74 -0.54
CA VAL A 52 -10.51 -4.24 -0.93
C VAL A 52 -11.60 -3.78 0.05
N GLY A 53 -11.26 -3.60 1.31
CA GLY A 53 -12.15 -3.07 2.34
C GLY A 53 -12.55 -1.60 2.13
N ASN A 54 -11.99 -0.90 1.15
CA ASN A 54 -12.47 0.43 0.74
C ASN A 54 -13.73 0.34 -0.13
N ILE A 55 -14.08 -0.85 -0.66
CA ILE A 55 -15.32 -1.05 -1.42
C ILE A 55 -16.51 -0.67 -0.52
N GLY A 56 -17.29 0.31 -0.98
CA GLY A 56 -18.46 0.83 -0.27
C GLY A 56 -18.18 2.05 0.61
N LEU A 57 -16.94 2.54 0.71
CA LEU A 57 -16.66 3.85 1.30
C LEU A 57 -17.02 4.97 0.32
N SER A 58 -17.59 6.07 0.81
CA SER A 58 -18.02 7.18 -0.05
C SER A 58 -16.83 7.89 -0.70
N ASP A 59 -16.98 8.23 -1.98
CA ASP A 59 -16.03 9.05 -2.73
C ASP A 59 -15.77 10.41 -2.07
N ASP A 60 -16.77 10.98 -1.37
CA ASP A 60 -16.62 12.25 -0.65
C ASP A 60 -15.59 12.15 0.49
N ILE A 61 -15.30 10.94 0.98
CA ILE A 61 -14.28 10.66 1.99
C ILE A 61 -12.97 10.28 1.30
N LEU A 62 -12.99 9.30 0.39
CA LEU A 62 -11.79 8.81 -0.30
C LEU A 62 -11.12 9.87 -1.18
N LEU A 63 -11.91 10.78 -1.76
CA LEU A 63 -11.45 11.79 -2.71
C LEU A 63 -11.51 13.21 -2.16
N LYS A 64 -11.67 13.37 -0.85
CA LYS A 64 -11.83 14.67 -0.21
C LYS A 64 -10.63 15.59 -0.52
N PRO A 65 -10.84 16.77 -1.13
CA PRO A 65 -9.77 17.74 -1.27
C PRO A 65 -9.51 18.40 0.10
N GLY A 66 -8.39 18.06 0.72
CA GLY A 66 -7.96 18.64 2.00
C GLY A 66 -7.99 17.63 3.16
N PRO A 67 -7.84 18.10 4.42
CA PRO A 67 -7.73 17.21 5.57
C PRO A 67 -9.06 16.49 5.86
N LEU A 68 -8.93 15.25 6.31
CA LEU A 68 -10.02 14.46 6.86
C LEU A 68 -10.28 14.88 8.31
N THR A 69 -11.55 14.87 8.70
CA THR A 69 -11.94 14.89 10.10
C THR A 69 -11.57 13.56 10.77
N GLU A 70 -11.48 13.54 12.10
CA GLU A 70 -11.20 12.32 12.85
C GLU A 70 -12.22 11.20 12.57
N ALA A 71 -13.50 11.56 12.40
CA ALA A 71 -14.56 10.61 12.08
C ALA A 71 -14.41 10.02 10.66
N GLU A 72 -14.05 10.85 9.68
CA GLU A 72 -13.78 10.39 8.31
C GLU A 72 -12.54 9.50 8.27
N PHE A 73 -11.47 9.89 8.98
CA PHE A 73 -10.26 9.08 9.09
C PHE A 73 -10.52 7.74 9.81
N GLY A 74 -11.37 7.73 10.84
CA GLY A 74 -11.84 6.49 11.49
C GLY A 74 -12.46 5.51 10.50
N ARG A 75 -13.34 5.99 9.61
CA ARG A 75 -13.98 5.15 8.58
C ARG A 75 -13.02 4.60 7.53
N ILE A 76 -11.99 5.37 7.18
CA ILE A 76 -10.90 4.89 6.31
C ILE A 76 -10.13 3.79 7.02
N ARG A 77 -9.69 4.01 8.28
CA ARG A 77 -8.90 3.02 9.02
C ARG A 77 -9.57 1.65 9.11
N GLU A 78 -10.89 1.60 9.23
CA GLU A 78 -11.66 0.35 9.25
C GLU A 78 -11.48 -0.54 8.01
N HIS A 79 -10.97 -0.02 6.89
CA HIS A 79 -10.78 -0.84 5.68
C HIS A 79 -9.84 -2.01 5.93
N VAL A 80 -8.81 -1.89 6.78
CA VAL A 80 -7.88 -3.00 7.04
C VAL A 80 -8.60 -4.18 7.69
N ASP A 81 -9.55 -3.90 8.59
CA ASP A 81 -10.35 -4.93 9.25
C ASP A 81 -11.45 -5.47 8.33
N ARG A 82 -12.02 -4.63 7.45
CA ARG A 82 -12.96 -5.07 6.41
C ARG A 82 -12.28 -5.96 5.37
N SER A 83 -11.16 -5.52 4.79
CA SER A 83 -10.32 -6.32 3.89
C SER A 83 -9.95 -7.65 4.53
N ALA A 84 -9.48 -7.62 5.79
CA ALA A 84 -9.14 -8.84 6.49
C ALA A 84 -10.34 -9.77 6.67
N ARG A 85 -11.52 -9.24 7.02
CA ARG A 85 -12.76 -9.99 7.27
C ARG A 85 -13.31 -10.66 6.01
N ASP A 86 -13.35 -9.93 4.90
CA ASP A 86 -13.95 -10.38 3.65
C ASP A 86 -13.27 -11.64 3.09
N PHE A 87 -11.99 -11.83 3.41
CA PHE A 87 -11.20 -12.98 2.97
C PHE A 87 -11.07 -14.11 4.00
N ARG A 88 -11.59 -13.95 5.24
CA ARG A 88 -11.44 -14.97 6.31
C ARG A 88 -11.98 -16.34 5.94
N ALA A 89 -13.05 -16.40 5.15
CA ALA A 89 -13.69 -17.65 4.74
C ALA A 89 -12.92 -18.39 3.62
N LEU A 90 -11.92 -17.75 3.01
CA LEU A 90 -11.15 -18.32 1.91
C LEU A 90 -9.79 -18.80 2.41
N ASP A 91 -9.67 -20.10 2.68
CA ASP A 91 -8.45 -20.69 3.27
C ASP A 91 -7.18 -20.39 2.47
N ALA A 92 -7.29 -20.32 1.13
CA ALA A 92 -6.19 -19.97 0.24
C ALA A 92 -5.63 -18.56 0.50
N LEU A 93 -6.44 -17.64 1.03
CA LEU A 93 -6.06 -16.25 1.29
C LEU A 93 -5.59 -16.03 2.72
N ARG A 94 -5.81 -17.00 3.63
CA ARG A 94 -5.49 -16.88 5.06
C ARG A 94 -4.06 -16.39 5.34
N PRO A 95 -3.01 -16.85 4.62
CA PRO A 95 -1.65 -16.34 4.84
C PRO A 95 -1.48 -14.84 4.54
N ALA A 96 -2.26 -14.28 3.61
CA ALA A 96 -2.20 -12.87 3.22
C ALA A 96 -3.00 -11.96 4.17
N ILE A 97 -3.97 -12.49 4.92
CA ILE A 97 -4.86 -11.69 5.80
C ILE A 97 -4.07 -10.90 6.82
N SER A 98 -3.05 -11.52 7.44
CA SER A 98 -2.20 -10.83 8.42
C SER A 98 -1.36 -9.73 7.78
N ILE A 99 -1.03 -9.83 6.50
CA ILE A 99 -0.29 -8.78 5.80
C ILE A 99 -1.23 -7.61 5.50
N VAL A 100 -2.39 -7.91 4.91
CA VAL A 100 -3.45 -6.95 4.59
C VAL A 100 -3.88 -6.16 5.82
N ARG A 101 -4.08 -6.82 6.97
CA ARG A 101 -4.56 -6.13 8.16
C ARG A 101 -3.56 -5.13 8.74
N HIS A 102 -2.26 -5.34 8.56
CA HIS A 102 -1.22 -4.59 9.26
C HIS A 102 -0.35 -3.73 8.32
N HIS A 103 -0.73 -3.57 7.05
CA HIS A 103 0.08 -2.79 6.09
C HIS A 103 0.11 -1.28 6.39
N HIS A 104 -0.72 -0.80 7.32
CA HIS A 104 -0.67 0.58 7.84
C HIS A 104 -0.07 0.68 9.25
N GLU A 105 0.49 -0.41 9.77
CA GLU A 105 1.37 -0.33 10.94
C GLU A 105 2.66 0.40 10.55
N ARG A 106 3.23 1.12 11.52
CA ARG A 106 4.44 1.93 11.33
C ARG A 106 5.52 1.46 12.29
N MET A 107 6.77 1.56 11.87
CA MET A 107 7.89 1.03 12.66
C MET A 107 7.97 1.60 14.09
N ASP A 108 7.58 2.85 14.29
CA ASP A 108 7.49 3.54 15.59
C ASP A 108 6.24 3.21 16.43
N GLY A 109 5.28 2.48 15.88
CA GLY A 109 3.99 2.14 16.52
C GLY A 109 2.94 3.24 16.49
N SER A 110 3.12 4.29 15.67
CA SER A 110 2.08 5.30 15.43
C SER A 110 1.03 4.87 14.39
N GLY A 111 1.19 3.68 13.83
CA GLY A 111 0.30 3.07 12.85
C GLY A 111 -0.97 2.47 13.44
N TYR A 112 -1.68 1.71 12.61
CA TYR A 112 -2.94 1.06 12.96
C TYR A 112 -3.08 -0.28 12.22
N PRO A 113 -3.93 -1.22 12.68
CA PRO A 113 -4.96 -1.08 13.74
C PRO A 113 -4.50 -1.30 15.18
N GLU A 114 -3.34 -1.91 15.42
CA GLU A 114 -2.89 -2.38 16.74
C GLU A 114 -1.72 -1.58 17.31
N GLY A 115 -1.06 -0.75 16.50
CA GLY A 115 0.09 0.04 16.95
C GLY A 115 1.33 -0.82 17.17
N LEU A 116 1.47 -1.87 16.36
CA LEU A 116 2.61 -2.80 16.40
C LEU A 116 3.92 -2.06 16.11
N ARG A 117 5.02 -2.49 16.74
CA ARG A 117 6.33 -1.84 16.61
C ARG A 117 7.38 -2.74 15.99
N GLY A 118 8.20 -2.17 15.13
CA GLY A 118 9.35 -2.86 14.54
C GLY A 118 9.02 -4.25 13.98
N LYS A 119 9.62 -5.28 14.57
CA LYS A 119 9.50 -6.68 14.12
C LYS A 119 8.20 -7.37 14.55
N GLU A 120 7.37 -6.74 15.38
CA GLU A 120 6.01 -7.22 15.63
C GLU A 120 5.14 -7.12 14.37
N ILE A 121 5.47 -6.19 13.49
CA ILE A 121 4.81 -6.02 12.19
C ILE A 121 5.26 -7.17 11.27
N PRO A 122 4.32 -7.94 10.68
CA PRO A 122 4.65 -9.00 9.73
C PRO A 122 5.55 -8.47 8.61
N LEU A 123 6.60 -9.22 8.24
CA LEU A 123 7.53 -8.79 7.21
C LEU A 123 6.81 -8.41 5.91
N GLY A 124 5.84 -9.22 5.49
CA GLY A 124 5.04 -8.91 4.32
C GLY A 124 4.25 -7.60 4.42
N ALA A 125 3.78 -7.21 5.62
CA ALA A 125 3.10 -5.94 5.83
C ALA A 125 4.05 -4.76 5.68
N ARG A 126 5.28 -4.88 6.19
CA ARG A 126 6.35 -3.89 5.98
C ARG A 126 6.69 -3.73 4.50
N VAL A 127 6.76 -4.84 3.74
CA VAL A 127 6.98 -4.82 2.29
C VAL A 127 5.84 -4.14 1.54
N VAL A 128 4.58 -4.48 1.85
CA VAL A 128 3.41 -3.85 1.21
C VAL A 128 3.32 -2.37 1.57
N ALA A 129 3.58 -1.98 2.82
CA ALA A 129 3.57 -0.59 3.26
C ALA A 129 4.55 0.29 2.45
N ALA A 130 5.78 -0.18 2.27
CA ALA A 130 6.79 0.56 1.50
C ALA A 130 6.42 0.65 0.01
N ALA A 131 5.90 -0.45 -0.57
CA ALA A 131 5.45 -0.45 -1.96
C ALA A 131 4.26 0.49 -2.18
N ASP A 132 3.28 0.46 -1.28
CA ASP A 132 2.10 1.33 -1.30
C ASP A 132 2.48 2.81 -1.20
N ALA A 133 3.34 3.16 -0.22
CA ALA A 133 3.85 4.51 -0.05
C ALA A 133 4.46 5.07 -1.35
N TYR A 134 5.32 4.30 -2.02
CA TYR A 134 5.94 4.73 -3.29
C TYR A 134 4.91 4.90 -4.42
N VAL A 135 3.96 3.96 -4.57
CA VAL A 135 2.93 4.06 -5.60
C VAL A 135 2.06 5.28 -5.38
N MET A 136 1.68 5.55 -4.12
CA MET A 136 0.92 6.74 -3.74
C MET A 136 1.70 8.04 -3.95
N MET A 137 2.99 8.08 -3.61
CA MET A 137 3.86 9.25 -3.86
C MET A 137 3.89 9.63 -5.35
N THR A 138 3.98 8.63 -6.22
CA THR A 138 4.11 8.77 -7.68
C THR A 138 2.77 8.78 -8.43
N ALA A 139 1.65 8.71 -7.74
CA ALA A 139 0.32 8.81 -8.33
C ALA A 139 -0.17 10.26 -8.42
N ASN A 140 -0.91 10.58 -9.47
CA ASN A 140 -1.70 11.82 -9.53
C ASN A 140 -3.01 11.63 -8.76
N LEU A 141 -3.13 12.35 -7.65
CA LEU A 141 -4.28 12.31 -6.75
C LEU A 141 -5.09 13.61 -6.88
N PRO A 142 -6.42 13.60 -6.61
CA PRO A 142 -7.26 14.79 -6.71
C PRO A 142 -6.75 15.99 -5.88
N TRP A 143 -6.04 15.72 -4.78
CA TRP A 143 -5.52 16.72 -3.86
C TRP A 143 -4.01 16.96 -3.96
N ARG A 144 -3.28 16.19 -4.79
CA ARG A 144 -1.81 16.32 -4.91
C ARG A 144 -1.30 15.77 -6.25
N ALA A 145 -0.41 16.53 -6.90
CA ALA A 145 0.31 16.07 -8.09
C ALA A 145 1.33 14.95 -7.73
N ALA A 146 1.58 14.07 -8.69
CA ALA A 146 2.62 13.04 -8.56
C ALA A 146 4.00 13.65 -8.28
N LYS A 147 4.75 13.05 -7.35
CA LYS A 147 6.16 13.36 -7.14
C LYS A 147 7.01 12.78 -8.26
N SER A 148 8.18 13.37 -8.50
CA SER A 148 9.17 12.77 -9.39
C SER A 148 9.71 11.47 -8.79
N HIS A 149 10.35 10.65 -9.62
CA HIS A 149 10.98 9.41 -9.15
C HIS A 149 12.01 9.67 -8.06
N GLU A 150 12.87 10.68 -8.25
CA GLU A 150 13.92 11.02 -7.30
C GLU A 150 13.36 11.59 -6.00
N ASP A 151 12.34 12.45 -6.08
CA ASP A 151 11.68 13.00 -4.87
C ASP A 151 11.00 11.89 -4.06
N ALA A 152 10.37 10.92 -4.73
CA ALA A 152 9.75 9.78 -4.05
C ALA A 152 10.79 8.87 -3.39
N ILE A 153 11.97 8.67 -4.03
CA ILE A 153 13.08 7.94 -3.40
C ILE A 153 13.62 8.69 -2.19
N ALA A 154 13.80 10.01 -2.29
CA ALA A 154 14.27 10.82 -1.17
C ALA A 154 13.32 10.73 0.03
N GLU A 155 12.01 10.85 -0.20
CA GLU A 155 11.00 10.73 0.86
C GLU A 155 10.96 9.32 1.47
N LEU A 156 11.09 8.25 0.68
CA LEU A 156 11.23 6.90 1.23
C LEU A 156 12.43 6.78 2.19
N GLN A 157 13.55 7.44 1.88
CA GLN A 157 14.74 7.43 2.74
C GLN A 157 14.52 8.23 4.03
N GLU A 158 13.77 9.33 3.96
CA GLU A 158 13.40 10.13 5.14
C GLU A 158 12.46 9.35 6.08
N GLU A 159 11.55 8.56 5.52
CA GLU A 159 10.57 7.76 6.26
C GLU A 159 11.15 6.44 6.82
N ALA A 160 12.32 6.02 6.34
CA ALA A 160 13.00 4.80 6.76
C ALA A 160 13.42 4.86 8.25
N GLY A 161 13.13 3.80 8.99
CA GLY A 161 13.42 3.67 10.42
C GLY A 161 12.40 4.34 11.34
N ALA A 162 11.69 5.38 10.87
CA ALA A 162 10.60 6.03 11.61
C ALA A 162 9.25 5.35 11.33
N HIS A 163 8.79 5.40 10.08
CA HIS A 163 7.50 4.83 9.70
C HIS A 163 7.64 3.57 8.85
N LEU A 164 8.66 3.52 7.98
CA LEU A 164 8.93 2.40 7.09
C LEU A 164 10.13 1.58 7.58
N ASP A 165 10.14 0.29 7.27
CA ASP A 165 11.27 -0.58 7.60
C ASP A 165 12.49 -0.24 6.74
N GLU A 166 13.62 0.04 7.39
CA GLU A 166 14.84 0.49 6.71
C GLU A 166 15.38 -0.56 5.72
N GLU A 167 15.38 -1.85 6.09
CA GLU A 167 15.85 -2.92 5.22
C GLU A 167 14.96 -3.06 3.98
N VAL A 168 13.64 -2.99 4.18
CA VAL A 168 12.66 -3.05 3.10
C VAL A 168 12.82 -1.86 2.15
N VAL A 169 12.97 -0.64 2.69
CA VAL A 169 13.17 0.58 1.88
C VAL A 169 14.44 0.47 1.04
N GLN A 170 15.55 0.00 1.62
CA GLN A 170 16.80 -0.21 0.88
C GLN A 170 16.61 -1.17 -0.31
N GLN A 171 15.88 -2.27 -0.11
CA GLN A 171 15.57 -3.22 -1.18
C GLN A 171 14.63 -2.63 -2.23
N LEU A 172 13.61 -1.87 -1.82
CA LEU A 172 12.73 -1.15 -2.74
C LEU A 172 13.50 -0.17 -3.62
N ILE A 173 14.37 0.65 -3.05
CA ILE A 173 15.20 1.60 -3.81
C ILE A 173 16.11 0.87 -4.80
N SER A 174 16.69 -0.27 -4.41
CA SER A 174 17.49 -1.11 -5.30
C SER A 174 16.66 -1.61 -6.51
N VAL A 175 15.47 -2.14 -6.25
CA VAL A 175 14.51 -2.60 -7.29
C VAL A 175 14.12 -1.44 -8.22
N LEU A 176 13.81 -0.27 -7.66
CA LEU A 176 13.40 0.92 -8.41
C LEU A 176 14.52 1.41 -9.34
N ARG A 177 15.75 1.52 -8.83
CA ARG A 177 16.91 1.93 -9.64
C ARG A 177 17.26 0.92 -10.73
N ALA A 178 17.07 -0.37 -10.48
CA ALA A 178 17.28 -1.40 -11.50
C ALA A 178 16.26 -1.27 -12.64
N ARG A 179 14.99 -0.99 -12.32
CA ARG A 179 13.92 -0.76 -13.31
C ARG A 179 14.10 0.54 -14.10
N GLY A 180 14.59 1.61 -13.46
CA GLY A 180 14.84 2.89 -14.12
C GLY A 180 15.99 2.88 -15.14
N LYS A 181 16.90 1.91 -15.07
CA LYS A 181 18.01 1.73 -16.05
C LYS A 181 17.58 1.01 -17.34
N SER A 182 16.33 0.55 -17.43
CA SER A 182 15.80 -0.21 -18.56
C SER A 182 14.83 0.57 -19.44
N ALA A 183 14.75 1.90 -19.26
CA ALA A 183 13.91 2.81 -20.05
C ALA A 183 14.74 3.66 -21.00
#